data_AF-A0A353XY30-F1
#
_entry.id   AF-A0A353XY30-F1
#
_cell.length_a   1.000
_cell.length_b   1.000
_cell.length_c   1.000
_cell.angle_alpha   90.00
_cell.angle_beta   90.00
_cell.angle_gamma   90.00
#
_symmetry.space_group_name_H-M   'P 1'
#
loop_
_entity.id
_entity.type
_entity.pdbx_description
1 polymer ?
#
loop_
_entity_poly.entity_id
_entity_poly.type
_entity_poly.pdbx_seq_one_letter_code
_entity_poly.pdbx_strand_id
1 'polypeptide(L)'
;MKPYIFFSALTLLGISGNLSAAAVTGGTVITHISPNKIEERCVILEHMPGGEYSSKDSKAEQSYCKIDLYSKTTAMCPKTWSTSPGSIIYRLSAGPYKGKVKKFEASVCSKGKSAANYATGKHVKFKNTMNMKGASGAFSTASLLYYHFSRYFDTHIHVPVAVQRTMDKNEHLQRVTQHGIKLASKNKEMIHEAWLDMKKVEEKPELYKPTDELFTKDRKQIYGVLLHSPGKRYGVLMNGT
;
A
#
# COMPACT_ATOMS: atom_id res chain seq x y z
N MET A 1 70.14 14.86 -14.01
CA MET A 1 68.75 14.74 -14.51
C MET A 1 68.12 13.49 -13.90
N LYS A 2 67.20 13.65 -12.93
CA LYS A 2 66.41 12.57 -12.33
C LYS A 2 64.95 12.74 -12.78
N PRO A 3 64.21 11.69 -13.19
CA PRO A 3 62.79 11.82 -13.44
C PRO A 3 62.02 11.66 -12.12
N TYR A 4 61.08 12.58 -11.87
CA TYR A 4 60.07 12.44 -10.83
C TYR A 4 58.84 11.75 -11.44
N ILE A 5 58.47 10.58 -10.93
CA ILE A 5 57.21 9.91 -11.22
C ILE A 5 56.19 10.43 -10.21
N PHE A 6 55.19 11.18 -10.66
CA PHE A 6 54.01 11.52 -9.87
C PHE A 6 52.98 10.40 -10.00
N PHE A 7 52.75 9.66 -8.91
CA PHE A 7 51.58 8.80 -8.75
C PHE A 7 50.42 9.67 -8.23
N SER A 8 49.45 9.98 -9.09
CA SER A 8 48.14 10.49 -8.65
C SER A 8 47.28 9.31 -8.20
N ALA A 9 47.08 9.19 -6.88
CA ALA A 9 46.09 8.29 -6.32
C ALA A 9 44.69 8.90 -6.53
N LEU A 10 43.94 8.35 -7.49
CA LEU A 10 42.55 8.71 -7.72
C LEU A 10 41.68 7.91 -6.74
N THR A 11 41.28 8.53 -5.63
CA THR A 11 40.35 7.93 -4.66
C THR A 11 38.95 7.91 -5.28
N LEU A 12 38.53 6.76 -5.82
CA LEU A 12 37.13 6.52 -6.18
C LEU A 12 36.29 6.45 -4.88
N LEU A 13 35.59 7.52 -4.56
CA LEU A 13 34.47 7.49 -3.61
C LEU A 13 33.33 6.70 -4.25
N GLY A 14 33.26 5.41 -3.91
CA GLY A 14 32.15 4.55 -4.26
C GLY A 14 30.89 4.99 -3.53
N ILE A 15 30.02 5.74 -4.21
CA ILE A 15 28.64 5.94 -3.78
C ILE A 15 27.90 4.63 -4.08
N SER A 16 27.81 3.75 -3.09
CA SER A 16 26.92 2.59 -3.11
C SER A 16 25.47 3.07 -2.97
N GLY A 17 24.93 3.65 -4.03
CA GLY A 17 23.51 3.88 -4.17
C GLY A 17 22.80 2.53 -4.28
N ASN A 18 22.20 2.07 -3.19
CA ASN A 18 21.20 1.01 -3.23
C ASN A 18 19.93 1.54 -3.92
N LEU A 19 19.98 1.72 -5.25
CA LEU A 19 18.79 1.99 -6.05
C LEU A 19 17.94 0.70 -6.13
N SER A 20 17.10 0.50 -5.11
CA SER A 20 15.94 -0.39 -5.19
C SER A 20 14.91 0.24 -6.14
N ALA A 21 15.14 0.10 -7.44
CA ALA A 21 14.28 0.64 -8.48
C ALA A 21 12.98 -0.17 -8.67
N ALA A 22 12.05 -0.05 -7.73
CA ALA A 22 10.62 -0.18 -8.03
C ALA A 22 9.83 1.03 -7.49
N ALA A 23 10.54 2.03 -6.96
CA ALA A 23 9.95 3.21 -6.35
C ALA A 23 9.76 4.30 -7.40
N VAL A 24 8.57 4.89 -7.43
CA VAL A 24 8.32 6.12 -8.17
C VAL A 24 9.41 7.14 -7.80
N THR A 25 10.11 7.67 -8.80
CA THR A 25 11.15 8.68 -8.64
C THR A 25 10.51 10.04 -8.84
N GLY A 26 10.32 10.79 -7.76
CA GLY A 26 9.63 12.08 -7.75
C GLY A 26 8.64 12.15 -6.58
N GLY A 27 8.66 13.27 -5.86
CA GLY A 27 7.81 13.48 -4.69
C GLY A 27 8.49 13.36 -3.32
N THR A 28 7.70 13.56 -2.27
CA THR A 28 8.14 13.52 -0.88
C THR A 28 8.10 12.08 -0.36
N VAL A 29 9.24 11.61 0.16
CA VAL A 29 9.39 10.27 0.73
C VAL A 29 9.35 10.33 2.25
N ILE A 30 8.49 9.52 2.87
CA ILE A 30 8.47 9.29 4.32
C ILE A 30 8.82 7.82 4.57
N THR A 31 9.85 7.58 5.38
CA THR A 31 10.34 6.23 5.69
C THR A 31 9.79 5.70 7.00
N HIS A 32 9.68 4.37 7.09
CA HIS A 32 9.24 3.60 8.25
C HIS A 32 10.12 2.37 8.37
N ILE A 33 10.22 1.76 9.56
CA ILE A 33 11.01 0.54 9.76
C ILE A 33 10.07 -0.58 10.20
N SER A 34 10.08 -1.70 9.47
CA SER A 34 9.31 -2.89 9.84
C SER A 34 9.93 -3.61 11.06
N PRO A 35 9.20 -4.50 11.74
CA PRO A 35 9.74 -5.36 12.79
C PRO A 35 10.94 -6.19 12.34
N ASN A 36 11.00 -6.56 11.05
CA ASN A 36 12.14 -7.28 10.46
C ASN A 36 13.27 -6.35 9.99
N LYS A 37 13.28 -5.09 10.44
CA LYS A 37 14.30 -4.07 10.13
C LYS A 37 14.38 -3.72 8.64
N ILE A 38 13.27 -3.84 7.92
CA ILE A 38 13.17 -3.46 6.52
C ILE A 38 12.70 -2.00 6.46
N GLU A 39 13.43 -1.15 5.75
CA GLU A 39 13.02 0.22 5.50
C GLU A 39 11.87 0.24 4.47
N GLU A 40 10.73 0.77 4.90
CA GLU A 40 9.56 0.99 4.06
C GLU A 40 9.42 2.45 3.68
N ARG A 41 8.79 2.68 2.54
CA ARG A 41 8.61 4.01 1.99
C ARG A 41 7.12 4.26 1.75
N CYS A 42 6.69 5.46 2.11
CA CYS A 42 5.50 6.06 1.53
C CYS A 42 5.92 7.24 0.68
N VAL A 43 5.41 7.31 -0.55
CA VAL A 43 5.75 8.37 -1.50
C VAL A 43 4.48 9.16 -1.83
N ILE A 44 4.52 10.44 -1.47
CA ILE A 44 3.59 11.46 -1.96
C ILE A 44 4.18 11.95 -3.27
N LEU A 45 3.53 11.68 -4.40
CA LEU A 45 4.05 12.11 -5.69
C LEU A 45 4.03 13.63 -5.80
N GLU A 46 4.92 14.18 -6.61
CA GLU A 46 4.83 15.59 -6.99
C GLU A 46 3.46 15.88 -7.61
N HIS A 47 2.91 17.04 -7.22
CA HIS A 47 1.69 17.53 -7.82
C HIS A 47 1.93 17.80 -9.30
N MET A 48 1.00 17.35 -10.13
CA MET A 48 1.09 17.55 -11.57
C MET A 48 1.06 19.05 -11.89
N PRO A 49 2.01 19.59 -12.69
CA PRO A 49 2.01 21.01 -13.05
C PRO A 49 0.65 21.45 -13.62
N GLY A 50 0.11 22.56 -13.12
CA GLY A 50 -1.20 23.08 -13.52
C GLY A 50 -2.42 22.35 -12.91
N GLY A 51 -2.21 21.33 -12.07
CA GLY A 51 -3.32 20.69 -11.36
C GLY A 51 -3.76 21.45 -10.10
N GLU A 52 -5.05 21.38 -9.80
CA GLU A 52 -5.68 22.06 -8.67
C GLU A 52 -5.76 21.14 -7.45
N TYR A 53 -4.82 21.29 -6.50
CA TYR A 53 -4.76 20.48 -5.27
C TYR A 53 -5.24 21.29 -4.07
N SER A 54 -6.22 20.75 -3.35
CA SER A 54 -6.75 21.42 -2.17
C SER A 54 -5.84 21.23 -0.94
N SER A 55 -5.95 22.11 0.05
CA SER A 55 -5.28 21.90 1.34
C SER A 55 -5.74 20.62 2.07
N LYS A 56 -6.94 20.11 1.76
CA LYS A 56 -7.43 18.83 2.27
C LYS A 56 -6.71 17.65 1.62
N ASP A 57 -6.34 17.78 0.35
CA ASP A 57 -5.57 16.78 -0.37
C ASP A 57 -4.19 16.61 0.28
N SER A 58 -3.43 17.71 0.44
CA SER A 58 -2.11 17.67 1.07
C SER A 58 -2.13 17.14 2.51
N LYS A 59 -3.18 17.47 3.28
CA LYS A 59 -3.38 16.91 4.63
C LYS A 59 -3.62 15.41 4.59
N ALA A 60 -4.39 14.91 3.61
CA ALA A 60 -4.64 13.49 3.46
C ALA A 60 -3.40 12.73 2.99
N GLU A 61 -2.65 13.26 2.01
CA GLU A 61 -1.37 12.70 1.54
C GLU A 61 -0.40 12.50 2.71
N GLN A 62 -0.17 13.56 3.49
CA GLN A 62 0.67 13.48 4.69
C GLN A 62 0.11 12.54 5.74
N SER A 63 -1.21 12.58 5.98
CA SER A 63 -1.84 11.70 6.97
C SER A 63 -1.68 10.23 6.60
N TYR A 64 -1.71 9.86 5.32
CA TYR A 64 -1.54 8.49 4.88
C TYR A 64 -0.09 8.05 5.02
N CYS A 65 0.87 8.89 4.61
CA CYS A 65 2.28 8.55 4.73
C CYS A 65 2.83 8.57 6.14
N LYS A 66 2.15 9.21 7.10
CA LYS A 66 2.48 9.15 8.54
C LYS A 66 1.92 7.91 9.25
N ILE A 67 1.15 7.06 8.56
CA ILE A 67 0.64 5.82 9.18
C ILE A 67 1.80 4.85 9.39
N ASP A 68 2.17 4.65 10.66
CA ASP A 68 2.99 3.52 11.09
C ASP A 68 2.11 2.25 11.15
N LEU A 69 2.36 1.31 10.25
CA LEU A 69 1.64 0.04 10.12
C LEU A 69 1.90 -0.92 11.29
N TYR A 70 2.97 -0.68 12.05
CA TYR A 70 3.46 -1.52 13.14
C TYR A 70 3.20 -0.91 14.52
N SER A 71 2.60 0.28 14.55
CA SER A 71 2.24 0.94 15.81
C SER A 71 1.31 0.07 16.64
N LYS A 72 1.39 0.22 17.98
CA LYS A 72 0.46 -0.42 18.92
C LYS A 72 -1.01 0.02 18.75
N THR A 73 -1.29 0.94 17.84
CA THR A 73 -2.64 1.46 17.56
C THR A 73 -3.06 1.27 16.10
N THR A 74 -2.29 0.54 15.29
CA THR A 74 -2.62 0.30 13.88
C THR A 74 -2.92 -1.18 13.65
N ALA A 75 -4.18 -1.49 13.36
CA ALA A 75 -4.60 -2.84 13.00
C ALA A 75 -4.78 -2.96 11.49
N MET A 76 -4.49 -4.15 10.95
CA MET A 76 -4.66 -4.49 9.55
C MET A 76 -5.60 -5.69 9.42
N CYS A 77 -6.66 -5.54 8.64
CA CYS A 77 -7.57 -6.62 8.30
C CYS A 77 -7.51 -6.95 6.82
N PRO A 78 -7.57 -8.24 6.43
CA PRO A 78 -7.78 -8.59 5.04
C PRO A 78 -9.17 -8.13 4.58
N LYS A 79 -9.23 -7.59 3.37
CA LYS A 79 -10.49 -7.29 2.68
C LYS A 79 -11.02 -8.56 2.02
N THR A 80 -12.14 -9.07 2.52
CA THR A 80 -12.73 -10.35 2.05
C THR A 80 -14.01 -10.17 1.21
N TRP A 81 -14.44 -8.92 1.00
CA TRP A 81 -15.70 -8.59 0.32
C TRP A 81 -15.48 -7.96 -1.08
N SER A 82 -14.36 -8.26 -1.72
CA SER A 82 -13.98 -7.85 -3.08
C SER A 82 -13.69 -9.09 -3.92
N THR A 83 -13.15 -8.88 -5.11
CA THR A 83 -12.55 -9.90 -5.98
C THR A 83 -11.01 -9.84 -6.00
N SER A 84 -10.40 -8.69 -5.66
CA SER A 84 -8.94 -8.55 -5.45
C SER A 84 -8.59 -8.47 -3.96
N PRO A 85 -7.43 -9.02 -3.55
CA PRO A 85 -6.92 -8.91 -2.20
C PRO A 85 -6.54 -7.46 -1.89
N GLY A 86 -6.47 -7.16 -0.61
CA GLY A 86 -6.08 -5.85 -0.12
C GLY A 86 -6.32 -5.74 1.38
N SER A 87 -5.74 -4.72 1.99
CA SER A 87 -5.70 -4.59 3.44
C SER A 87 -6.47 -3.34 3.86
N ILE A 88 -7.28 -3.47 4.90
CA ILE A 88 -7.91 -2.33 5.56
C ILE A 88 -7.11 -1.99 6.80
N ILE A 89 -6.66 -0.75 6.89
CA ILE A 89 -5.87 -0.25 7.99
C ILE A 89 -6.77 0.60 8.89
N TYR A 90 -6.86 0.17 10.14
CA TYR A 90 -7.69 0.77 11.18
C TYR A 90 -6.83 1.43 12.25
N ARG A 91 -7.27 2.62 12.68
CA ARG A 91 -6.70 3.30 13.83
C ARG A 91 -7.49 2.96 15.09
N LEU A 92 -6.77 2.46 16.09
CA LEU A 92 -7.28 2.04 17.40
C LEU A 92 -6.80 3.00 18.49
N SER A 93 -7.00 4.31 18.28
CA SER A 93 -6.60 5.35 19.23
C SER A 93 -7.57 5.53 20.40
N ALA A 94 -8.80 5.03 20.26
CA ALA A 94 -9.84 5.07 21.29
C ALA A 94 -10.77 3.85 21.18
N GLY A 95 -11.81 3.80 22.03
CA GLY A 95 -12.79 2.72 22.05
C GLY A 95 -12.30 1.41 22.69
N PRO A 96 -13.10 0.34 22.63
CA PRO A 96 -12.86 -0.90 23.38
C PRO A 96 -11.58 -1.66 22.99
N TYR A 97 -11.10 -1.41 21.77
CA TYR A 97 -9.88 -2.00 21.20
C TYR A 97 -8.67 -1.06 21.21
N LYS A 98 -8.72 0.07 21.95
CA LYS A 98 -7.56 0.97 22.09
C LYS A 98 -6.31 0.20 22.50
N GLY A 99 -5.25 0.29 21.69
CA GLY A 99 -3.99 -0.41 21.96
C GLY A 99 -4.01 -1.94 21.80
N LYS A 100 -5.15 -2.53 21.42
CA LYS A 100 -5.37 -4.00 21.39
C LYS A 100 -5.37 -4.54 19.96
N VAL A 101 -4.32 -4.21 19.19
CA VAL A 101 -4.18 -4.57 17.77
C VAL A 101 -4.38 -6.07 17.52
N LYS A 102 -3.62 -6.95 18.19
CA LYS A 102 -3.73 -8.41 18.01
C LYS A 102 -5.14 -8.93 18.29
N LYS A 103 -5.81 -8.40 19.33
CA LYS A 103 -7.19 -8.79 19.65
C LYS A 103 -8.16 -8.34 18.56
N PHE A 104 -8.02 -7.11 18.08
CA PHE A 104 -8.84 -6.60 16.97
C PHE A 104 -8.65 -7.45 15.72
N GLU A 105 -7.41 -7.76 15.35
CA GLU A 105 -7.10 -8.55 14.16
C GLU A 105 -7.66 -9.98 14.23
N ALA A 106 -7.62 -10.59 15.41
CA ALA A 106 -8.15 -11.93 15.64
C ALA A 106 -9.70 -11.99 15.69
N SER A 107 -10.36 -11.01 16.32
CA SER A 107 -11.79 -11.11 16.65
C SER A 107 -12.71 -10.20 15.83
N VAL A 108 -12.18 -9.13 15.23
CA VAL A 108 -12.98 -8.11 14.55
C VAL A 108 -12.88 -8.20 13.03
N CYS A 109 -11.72 -8.58 12.48
CA CYS A 109 -11.55 -8.67 11.02
C CYS A 109 -12.55 -9.61 10.34
N SER A 110 -13.00 -10.66 11.03
CA SER A 110 -14.02 -11.59 10.54
C SER A 110 -15.38 -10.94 10.28
N LYS A 111 -15.64 -9.75 10.84
CA LYS A 111 -16.87 -8.97 10.61
C LYS A 111 -16.88 -8.23 9.26
N GLY A 112 -15.82 -8.37 8.46
CA GLY A 112 -15.75 -7.80 7.13
C GLY A 112 -15.89 -6.27 7.13
N LYS A 113 -16.79 -5.73 6.30
CA LYS A 113 -17.07 -4.29 6.22
C LYS A 113 -17.43 -3.67 7.59
N SER A 114 -18.10 -4.44 8.45
CA SER A 114 -18.57 -3.97 9.76
C SER A 114 -17.45 -3.86 10.80
N ALA A 115 -16.21 -4.29 10.49
CA ALA A 115 -15.05 -4.08 11.35
C ALA A 115 -14.79 -2.59 11.62
N ALA A 116 -15.16 -1.71 10.67
CA ALA A 116 -15.03 -0.26 10.83
C ALA A 116 -15.80 0.29 12.04
N ASN A 117 -16.89 -0.36 12.47
CA ASN A 117 -17.71 0.08 13.60
C ASN A 117 -17.00 -0.07 14.96
N TYR A 118 -15.87 -0.78 15.00
CA TYR A 118 -15.09 -1.04 16.21
C TYR A 118 -13.77 -0.27 16.25
N ALA A 119 -13.47 0.49 15.19
CA ALA A 119 -12.28 1.32 15.06
C ALA A 119 -12.63 2.80 15.17
N THR A 120 -11.62 3.64 15.35
CA THR A 120 -11.81 5.09 15.46
C THR A 120 -11.39 5.80 14.19
N GLY A 121 -12.16 6.80 13.80
CA GLY A 121 -11.85 7.66 12.66
C GLY A 121 -11.97 6.97 11.30
N LYS A 122 -11.43 7.64 10.29
CA LYS A 122 -11.40 7.14 8.92
C LYS A 122 -10.35 6.03 8.80
N HIS A 123 -10.70 4.95 8.10
CA HIS A 123 -9.78 3.88 7.76
C HIS A 123 -9.28 4.05 6.33
N VAL A 124 -8.12 3.48 6.04
CA VAL A 124 -7.52 3.51 4.70
C VAL A 124 -7.40 2.10 4.15
N LYS A 125 -7.39 1.99 2.83
CA LYS A 125 -7.12 0.75 2.11
C LYS A 125 -5.68 0.80 1.65
N PHE A 126 -4.94 -0.26 1.91
CA PHE A 126 -3.76 -0.61 1.14
C PHE A 126 -4.20 -1.56 0.01
N LYS A 127 -4.17 -1.05 -1.22
CA LYS A 127 -4.43 -1.86 -2.42
C LYS A 127 -3.10 -2.29 -3.01
N ASN A 128 -2.89 -3.59 -3.12
CA ASN A 128 -1.80 -4.17 -3.89
C ASN A 128 -2.27 -4.60 -5.27
N THR A 129 -1.32 -4.79 -6.17
CA THR A 129 -1.57 -5.34 -7.50
C THR A 129 -1.79 -6.85 -7.42
N MET A 130 -2.76 -7.39 -8.18
CA MET A 130 -2.99 -8.83 -8.28
C MET A 130 -3.64 -9.15 -9.62
N ASN A 131 -2.90 -9.84 -10.47
CA ASN A 131 -3.24 -10.11 -11.88
C ASN A 131 -3.10 -11.61 -12.22
N MET A 132 -3.03 -12.46 -11.20
CA MET A 132 -2.91 -13.91 -11.37
C MET A 132 -4.21 -14.48 -11.96
N LYS A 133 -4.09 -15.61 -12.66
CA LYS A 133 -5.23 -16.32 -13.23
C LYS A 133 -6.22 -16.71 -12.12
N GLY A 134 -7.46 -16.26 -12.23
CA GLY A 134 -8.49 -16.54 -11.22
C GLY A 134 -8.68 -15.41 -10.19
N ALA A 135 -7.85 -14.37 -10.21
CA ALA A 135 -8.11 -13.11 -9.50
C ALA A 135 -8.74 -12.07 -10.44
N SER A 136 -9.46 -11.08 -9.90
CA SER A 136 -9.84 -9.92 -10.72
C SER A 136 -8.61 -9.05 -10.93
N GLY A 137 -8.11 -9.01 -12.17
CA GLY A 137 -6.98 -8.20 -12.58
C GLY A 137 -7.08 -6.78 -12.01
N ALA A 138 -6.18 -6.44 -11.10
CA ALA A 138 -6.12 -5.16 -10.43
C ALA A 138 -4.70 -4.62 -10.46
N PHE A 139 -4.50 -3.53 -11.19
CA PHE A 139 -3.27 -2.73 -11.17
C PHE A 139 -3.43 -1.57 -10.19
N SER A 140 -2.89 -1.71 -8.99
CA SER A 140 -3.20 -0.81 -7.87
C SER A 140 -2.69 0.63 -8.07
N THR A 141 -1.52 0.77 -8.68
CA THR A 141 -0.81 2.02 -8.99
C THR A 141 -1.59 2.94 -9.94
N ALA A 142 -2.53 2.41 -10.73
CA ALA A 142 -3.44 3.25 -11.51
C ALA A 142 -4.21 4.26 -10.64
N SER A 143 -4.45 3.93 -9.36
CA SER A 143 -5.10 4.85 -8.41
C SER A 143 -4.32 6.16 -8.22
N LEU A 144 -2.98 6.11 -8.33
CA LEU A 144 -2.13 7.31 -8.27
C LEU A 144 -2.41 8.21 -9.48
N LEU A 145 -2.41 7.61 -10.68
CA LEU A 145 -2.69 8.31 -11.93
C LEU A 145 -4.07 8.98 -11.90
N TYR A 146 -5.11 8.22 -11.56
CA TYR A 146 -6.47 8.75 -11.49
C TYR A 146 -6.60 9.91 -10.51
N TYR A 147 -5.94 9.82 -9.36
CA TYR A 147 -5.94 10.91 -8.38
C TYR A 147 -5.34 12.18 -8.98
N HIS A 148 -4.12 12.12 -9.53
CA HIS A 148 -3.47 13.32 -10.06
C HIS A 148 -4.16 13.84 -11.34
N PHE A 149 -4.65 12.97 -12.23
CA PHE A 149 -5.42 13.39 -13.42
C PHE A 149 -6.72 14.09 -13.05
N SER A 150 -7.41 13.64 -12.00
CA SER A 150 -8.63 14.32 -11.57
C SER A 150 -8.39 15.76 -11.10
N ARG A 151 -7.20 16.03 -10.52
CA ARG A 151 -6.80 17.38 -10.11
C ARG A 151 -6.29 18.20 -11.29
N TYR A 152 -5.59 17.57 -12.24
CA TYR A 152 -5.11 18.22 -13.46
C TYR A 152 -6.25 18.68 -14.37
N PHE A 153 -7.25 17.83 -14.59
CA PHE A 153 -8.40 18.14 -15.45
C PHE A 153 -9.55 18.84 -14.70
N ASP A 154 -9.35 19.23 -13.43
CA ASP A 154 -10.38 19.78 -12.54
C ASP A 154 -11.73 19.06 -12.66
N THR A 155 -11.69 17.72 -12.54
CA THR A 155 -12.87 16.91 -12.80
C THR A 155 -13.90 17.11 -11.69
N HIS A 156 -15.18 17.23 -12.06
CA HIS A 156 -16.27 17.31 -11.09
C HIS A 156 -16.40 16.05 -10.20
N ILE A 157 -15.94 14.90 -10.69
CA ILE A 157 -15.92 13.64 -9.94
C ILE A 157 -14.73 13.61 -8.99
N HIS A 158 -15.03 13.57 -7.70
CA HIS A 158 -14.02 13.40 -6.66
C HIS A 158 -13.32 12.02 -6.72
N VAL A 159 -12.10 11.99 -7.25
CA VAL A 159 -11.19 10.85 -7.07
C VAL A 159 -10.47 10.99 -5.73
N PRO A 160 -10.46 9.92 -4.89
CA PRO A 160 -9.78 9.95 -3.59
C PRO A 160 -8.28 10.16 -3.72
N VAL A 161 -7.71 10.87 -2.74
CA VAL A 161 -6.25 10.98 -2.55
C VAL A 161 -5.63 9.59 -2.47
N ALA A 162 -4.47 9.44 -3.13
CA ALA A 162 -3.72 8.21 -3.25
C ALA A 162 -2.23 8.49 -3.04
N VAL A 163 -1.55 7.65 -2.26
CA VAL A 163 -0.08 7.69 -2.09
C VAL A 163 0.50 6.29 -2.27
N GLN A 164 1.72 6.18 -2.80
CA GLN A 164 2.41 4.89 -2.93
C GLN A 164 2.91 4.45 -1.56
N ARG A 165 2.83 3.15 -1.26
CA ARG A 165 3.31 2.58 0.00
C ARG A 165 3.98 1.24 -0.26
N THR A 166 5.13 1.01 0.37
CA THR A 166 5.73 -0.31 0.52
C THR A 166 5.40 -0.91 1.89
N MET A 167 5.38 -2.24 1.95
CA MET A 167 5.17 -3.01 3.18
C MET A 167 6.05 -4.26 3.14
N ASP A 168 6.68 -4.59 4.27
CA ASP A 168 7.37 -5.85 4.49
C ASP A 168 6.46 -7.02 4.16
N LYS A 169 6.87 -7.84 3.18
CA LYS A 169 6.04 -8.93 2.67
C LYS A 169 5.80 -10.01 3.73
N ASN A 170 6.74 -10.23 4.63
CA ASN A 170 6.62 -11.28 5.65
C ASN A 170 5.63 -10.83 6.74
N GLU A 171 5.66 -9.55 7.10
CA GLU A 171 4.66 -8.97 8.00
C GLU A 171 3.26 -8.95 7.38
N HIS A 172 3.15 -8.59 6.10
CA HIS A 172 1.87 -8.65 5.40
C HIS A 172 1.36 -10.09 5.30
N LEU A 173 2.23 -11.05 4.95
CA LEU A 173 1.90 -12.47 4.91
C LEU A 173 1.33 -12.94 6.25
N GLN A 174 2.03 -12.64 7.35
CA GLN A 174 1.66 -13.09 8.70
C GLN A 174 0.40 -12.42 9.23
N ARG A 175 0.29 -11.09 9.11
CA ARG A 175 -0.80 -10.32 9.74
C ARG A 175 -2.06 -10.25 8.89
N VAL A 176 -1.93 -10.33 7.56
CA VAL A 176 -3.04 -10.10 6.62
C VAL A 176 -3.31 -11.33 5.79
N THR A 177 -2.37 -11.79 4.96
CA THR A 177 -2.65 -12.78 3.91
C THR A 177 -3.15 -14.10 4.48
N GLN A 178 -2.48 -14.63 5.51
CA GLN A 178 -2.92 -15.86 6.18
C GLN A 178 -4.34 -15.74 6.78
N HIS A 179 -4.67 -14.56 7.31
CA HIS A 179 -6.01 -14.28 7.82
C HIS A 179 -7.01 -14.13 6.65
N GLY A 180 -6.58 -13.56 5.52
CA GLY A 180 -7.37 -13.39 4.32
C GLY A 180 -7.87 -14.72 3.78
N ILE A 181 -6.99 -15.71 3.66
CA ILE A 181 -7.34 -17.08 3.25
C ILE A 181 -8.43 -17.65 4.17
N LYS A 182 -8.21 -17.62 5.49
CA LYS A 182 -9.15 -18.17 6.49
C LYS A 182 -10.52 -17.50 6.47
N LEU A 183 -10.58 -16.21 6.14
CA LEU A 183 -11.80 -15.43 6.18
C LEU A 183 -12.53 -15.36 4.83
N ALA A 184 -11.81 -15.51 3.71
CA ALA A 184 -12.35 -15.46 2.36
C ALA A 184 -13.03 -16.77 1.91
N SER A 185 -12.63 -17.91 2.47
CA SER A 185 -13.13 -19.26 2.15
C SER A 185 -14.64 -19.45 2.30
N LYS A 186 -15.35 -18.50 2.91
CA LYS A 186 -16.73 -18.69 3.33
C LYS A 186 -17.79 -18.52 2.24
N ASN A 187 -17.55 -17.79 1.13
CA ASN A 187 -18.63 -17.47 0.17
C ASN A 187 -18.20 -16.96 -1.23
N LYS A 188 -16.91 -16.90 -1.60
CA LYS A 188 -16.47 -16.27 -2.86
C LYS A 188 -15.17 -16.87 -3.39
N GLU A 189 -15.28 -17.70 -4.42
CA GLU A 189 -14.13 -18.40 -5.05
C GLU A 189 -13.02 -17.42 -5.45
N MET A 190 -13.34 -16.37 -6.22
CA MET A 190 -12.33 -15.46 -6.78
C MET A 190 -11.43 -14.76 -5.74
N ILE A 191 -12.00 -14.28 -4.63
CA ILE A 191 -11.20 -13.59 -3.59
C ILE A 191 -10.42 -14.59 -2.74
N HIS A 192 -10.96 -15.79 -2.54
CA HIS A 192 -10.23 -16.84 -1.86
C HIS A 192 -9.01 -17.27 -2.66
N GLU A 193 -9.18 -17.55 -3.96
CA GLU A 193 -8.08 -17.84 -4.89
C GLU A 193 -7.06 -16.70 -4.90
N ALA A 194 -7.50 -15.45 -4.98
CA ALA A 194 -6.56 -14.33 -4.99
C ALA A 194 -5.76 -14.17 -3.68
N TRP A 195 -6.30 -14.60 -2.53
CA TRP A 195 -5.55 -14.68 -1.26
C TRP A 195 -4.59 -15.87 -1.22
N LEU A 196 -4.94 -17.01 -1.82
CA LEU A 196 -4.03 -18.15 -2.01
C LEU A 196 -2.85 -17.76 -2.91
N ASP A 197 -3.13 -17.07 -4.01
CA ASP A 197 -2.12 -16.51 -4.88
C ASP A 197 -1.23 -15.52 -4.15
N MET A 198 -1.81 -14.61 -3.36
CA MET A 198 -1.04 -13.66 -2.55
C MET A 198 -0.05 -14.38 -1.62
N LYS A 199 -0.50 -15.42 -0.91
CA LYS A 199 0.38 -16.24 -0.05
C LYS A 199 1.52 -16.84 -0.86
N LYS A 200 1.19 -17.51 -1.96
CA LYS A 200 2.15 -18.18 -2.84
C LYS A 200 3.23 -17.21 -3.32
N VAL A 201 2.86 -16.00 -3.74
CA VAL A 201 3.81 -15.03 -4.28
C VAL A 201 4.57 -14.28 -3.19
N GLU A 202 4.00 -14.08 -1.99
CA GLU A 202 4.75 -13.54 -0.86
C GLU A 202 5.83 -14.50 -0.35
N GLU A 203 5.55 -15.81 -0.38
CA GLU A 203 6.53 -16.86 -0.08
C GLU A 203 7.58 -16.97 -1.20
N LYS A 204 7.17 -16.83 -2.46
CA LYS A 204 7.99 -17.00 -3.66
C LYS A 204 7.71 -15.90 -4.72
N PRO A 205 8.33 -14.72 -4.58
CA PRO A 205 8.05 -13.55 -5.43
C PRO A 205 8.22 -13.80 -6.93
N GLU A 206 9.15 -14.67 -7.32
CA GLU A 206 9.45 -15.01 -8.70
C GLU A 206 8.28 -15.65 -9.46
N LEU A 207 7.27 -16.15 -8.74
CA LEU A 207 6.06 -16.75 -9.32
C LEU A 207 5.04 -15.71 -9.83
N TYR A 208 5.16 -14.44 -9.41
CA TYR A 208 4.34 -13.35 -9.92
C TYR A 208 5.01 -12.72 -11.15
N LYS A 209 4.25 -12.50 -12.23
CA LYS A 209 4.76 -11.88 -13.47
C LYS A 209 3.84 -10.75 -13.97
N PRO A 210 4.40 -9.57 -14.30
CA PRO A 210 5.79 -9.16 -14.04
C PRO A 210 6.03 -8.94 -12.53
N THR A 211 7.14 -9.45 -11.99
CA THR A 211 7.38 -9.45 -10.52
C THR A 211 7.44 -8.04 -9.94
N ASP A 212 7.96 -7.10 -10.72
CA ASP A 212 8.10 -5.69 -10.35
C ASP A 212 6.78 -4.94 -10.25
N GLU A 213 5.62 -5.52 -10.58
CA GLU A 213 4.29 -4.88 -10.39
C GLU A 213 3.75 -4.98 -8.96
N LEU A 214 4.28 -5.91 -8.18
CA LEU A 214 3.84 -6.21 -6.81
C LEU A 214 4.97 -6.07 -5.80
N PHE A 215 6.21 -6.39 -6.19
CA PHE A 215 7.35 -6.44 -5.28
C PHE A 215 8.40 -5.37 -5.58
N THR A 216 9.09 -4.92 -4.54
CA THR A 216 10.34 -4.17 -4.70
C THR A 216 11.41 -5.01 -5.40
N LYS A 217 12.45 -4.37 -5.97
CA LYS A 217 13.52 -5.08 -6.71
C LYS A 217 14.19 -6.16 -5.87
N ASP A 218 14.44 -5.88 -4.60
CA ASP A 218 15.06 -6.79 -3.64
C ASP A 218 14.11 -7.89 -3.15
N ARG A 219 12.84 -7.87 -3.57
CA ARG A 219 11.80 -8.85 -3.25
C ARG A 219 11.49 -8.96 -1.76
N LYS A 220 11.87 -7.97 -0.96
CA LYS A 220 11.63 -7.95 0.48
C LYS A 220 10.28 -7.35 0.85
N GLN A 221 9.73 -6.52 -0.04
CA GLN A 221 8.52 -5.76 0.23
C GLN A 221 7.53 -5.94 -0.90
N ILE A 222 6.25 -5.93 -0.54
CA ILE A 222 5.18 -5.64 -1.49
C ILE A 222 4.99 -4.13 -1.56
N TYR A 223 4.44 -3.65 -2.66
CA TYR A 223 4.02 -2.26 -2.76
C TYR A 223 2.65 -2.11 -3.39
N GLY A 224 2.06 -0.95 -3.16
CA GLY A 224 0.72 -0.63 -3.61
C GLY A 224 0.36 0.81 -3.30
N VAL A 225 -0.93 1.06 -3.11
CA VAL A 225 -1.46 2.41 -2.87
C VAL A 225 -2.28 2.45 -1.59
N LEU A 226 -2.03 3.48 -0.77
CA LEU A 226 -2.91 3.88 0.32
C LEU A 226 -3.94 4.90 -0.16
N LEU A 227 -5.22 4.63 0.10
CA LEU A 227 -6.32 5.55 -0.23
C LEU A 227 -7.51 5.39 0.71
N HIS A 228 -8.41 6.38 0.73
CA HIS A 228 -9.53 6.44 1.67
C HIS A 228 -10.52 5.25 1.57
N SER A 229 -11.10 4.87 2.71
CA SER A 229 -12.25 3.97 2.79
C SER A 229 -13.31 4.49 3.78
N PRO A 230 -14.62 4.43 3.45
CA PRO A 230 -15.23 3.84 2.25
C PRO A 230 -15.25 4.78 1.04
N GLY A 231 -15.36 4.21 -0.16
CA GLY A 231 -15.81 4.99 -1.32
C GLY A 231 -17.33 5.11 -1.23
N LYS A 232 -17.87 6.33 -1.32
CA LYS A 232 -19.32 6.52 -1.48
C LYS A 232 -19.65 6.34 -2.95
N ARG A 233 -20.68 5.55 -3.26
CA ARG A 233 -21.23 5.53 -4.63
C ARG A 233 -21.81 6.91 -4.91
N TYR A 234 -21.60 7.41 -6.12
CA TYR A 234 -22.35 8.57 -6.59
C TYR A 234 -23.82 8.21 -6.77
N GLY A 235 -24.68 9.21 -6.92
CA GLY A 235 -26.09 8.97 -7.24
C GLY A 235 -26.25 8.28 -8.59
N VAL A 236 -27.47 7.79 -8.86
CA VAL A 236 -27.84 7.11 -10.12
C VAL A 236 -27.48 7.93 -11.37
N LEU A 237 -27.53 9.27 -11.25
CA LEU A 237 -27.18 10.20 -12.33
C LEU A 237 -25.74 10.04 -12.84
N MET A 238 -24.79 9.66 -11.97
CA MET A 238 -23.38 9.54 -12.35
C MET A 238 -22.93 8.10 -12.59
N ASN A 239 -23.58 7.11 -11.98
CA ASN A 239 -23.13 5.72 -12.10
C ASN A 239 -23.70 4.98 -13.33
N GLY A 240 -24.75 5.52 -13.96
CA GLY A 240 -25.57 4.75 -14.89
C GLY A 240 -26.29 3.59 -14.18
N THR A 241 -27.38 3.10 -14.76
CA THR A 241 -28.10 1.91 -14.28
C THR A 241 -27.32 0.63 -14.57
#